data_AF-A0AAJ0FIR6-F1
#
_entry.id   AF-A0AAJ0FIR6-F1
#
_cell.length_a   1.000
_cell.length_b   1.000
_cell.length_c   1.000
_cell.angle_alpha   90.00
_cell.angle_beta   90.00
_cell.angle_gamma   90.00
#
_symmetry.space_group_name_H-M   'P 1'
#
loop_
_entity.id
_entity.type
_entity.pdbx_description
1 polymer ?
#
loop_
_entity_poly.entity_id
_entity_poly.type
_entity_poly.pdbx_seq_one_letter_code
_entity_poly.pdbx_strand_id
1 'polypeptide(L)'
;MAFNSYVLSDAESQRIFDEEIVPNELGPAIQHHHHRHQDGSDGGRQPLAVLIVGQTGAGKTRVAPILKNAMAAARAGPPPAHFIADTYKAYHPAYASIAASDRPERASPATGTDARRWLTMACARAVEVRADALVESACRHPDDFRGLAEAFHAGGYRVRVAVLAVPGALSRLGILARFHQDLPEARSGRLPLRLTPRGVHDESYAGLRGAVEFVDGSEAAEAVAVVRRGNLVAYRADRRRGEREPEGGWGGAAAALEAERRRPLPEGELAAAVKDLEALEKLGVPSVAAQIEEIQGLIEPLMRDVADPEGAGAGAFPELVPFDAAEFVGGGLV
;
A
#
# COMPACT_ATOMS: atom_id res chain seq x y z
N MET A 1 -4.77 24.09 -18.91
CA MET A 1 -6.13 23.71 -18.49
C MET A 1 -6.01 23.03 -17.13
N ALA A 2 -6.74 23.53 -16.13
CA ALA A 2 -6.66 23.00 -14.77
C ALA A 2 -7.22 21.57 -14.72
N PHE A 3 -6.56 20.66 -13.99
CA PHE A 3 -7.00 19.27 -13.80
C PHE A 3 -8.42 19.15 -13.22
N ASN A 4 -8.96 20.24 -12.66
CA ASN A 4 -10.32 20.34 -12.13
C ASN A 4 -11.43 20.19 -13.19
N SER A 5 -11.11 20.25 -14.48
CA SER A 5 -12.11 20.11 -15.56
C SER A 5 -12.62 18.68 -15.75
N TYR A 6 -11.99 17.69 -15.13
CA TYR A 6 -12.36 16.28 -15.27
C TYR A 6 -13.06 15.70 -14.05
N VAL A 7 -13.18 16.46 -12.96
CA VAL A 7 -13.88 15.99 -11.75
C VAL A 7 -15.36 15.82 -12.05
N LEU A 8 -15.90 14.63 -11.76
CA LEU A 8 -17.30 14.32 -12.02
C LEU A 8 -18.24 15.05 -11.06
N SER A 9 -19.49 15.23 -11.49
CA SER A 9 -20.56 15.62 -10.57
C SER A 9 -20.84 14.49 -9.58
N ASP A 10 -21.43 14.83 -8.43
CA ASP A 10 -21.80 13.84 -7.42
C ASP A 10 -22.71 12.75 -7.97
N ALA A 11 -23.71 13.14 -8.77
CA ALA A 11 -24.67 12.22 -9.35
C ALA A 11 -24.01 11.24 -10.33
N GLU A 12 -23.11 11.73 -11.20
CA GLU A 12 -22.43 10.86 -12.17
C GLU A 12 -21.40 9.94 -11.49
N SER A 13 -20.67 10.48 -10.51
CA SER A 13 -19.74 9.68 -9.70
C SER A 13 -20.48 8.56 -8.94
N GLN A 14 -21.65 8.86 -8.36
CA GLN A 14 -22.49 7.87 -7.68
C GLN A 14 -23.04 6.82 -8.65
N ARG A 15 -23.53 7.24 -9.82
CA ARG A 15 -24.03 6.32 -10.85
C ARG A 15 -22.97 5.31 -11.28
N ILE A 16 -21.77 5.78 -11.65
CA ILE A 16 -20.65 4.90 -12.03
C ILE A 16 -20.27 3.97 -10.87
N PHE A 17 -20.29 4.48 -9.64
CA PHE A 17 -20.00 3.66 -8.48
C PHE A 17 -20.98 2.49 -8.33
N ASP A 18 -22.29 2.77 -8.35
CA ASP A 18 -23.32 1.75 -8.12
C ASP A 18 -23.50 0.81 -9.32
N GLU A 19 -23.42 1.33 -10.56
CA GLU A 19 -23.69 0.56 -11.78
C GLU A 19 -22.47 -0.19 -12.31
N GLU A 20 -21.25 0.30 -12.07
CA GLU A 20 -20.03 -0.26 -12.66
C GLU A 20 -19.06 -0.78 -11.59
N ILE A 21 -18.68 0.03 -10.60
CA ILE A 21 -17.64 -0.34 -9.65
C ILE A 21 -18.13 -1.43 -8.69
N VAL A 22 -19.30 -1.24 -8.08
CA VAL A 22 -19.85 -2.19 -7.09
C VAL A 22 -20.03 -3.59 -7.69
N PRO A 23 -20.67 -3.78 -8.86
CA PRO A 23 -20.84 -5.11 -9.44
C PRO A 23 -19.52 -5.79 -9.79
N ASN A 24 -18.54 -5.04 -10.31
CA ASN A 24 -17.26 -5.60 -10.76
C ASN A 24 -16.28 -5.90 -9.61
N GLU A 25 -16.27 -5.07 -8.56
CA GLU A 25 -15.22 -5.09 -7.52
C GLU A 25 -15.72 -5.67 -6.18
N LEU A 26 -17.04 -5.60 -5.93
CA LEU A 26 -17.68 -6.00 -4.67
C LEU A 26 -18.73 -7.09 -4.83
N GLY A 27 -19.06 -7.49 -6.07
CA GLY A 27 -20.11 -8.47 -6.38
C GLY A 27 -20.07 -9.74 -5.51
N PRO A 28 -18.94 -10.47 -5.43
CA PRO A 28 -18.85 -11.69 -4.61
C PRO A 28 -19.12 -11.47 -3.12
N ALA A 29 -18.68 -10.33 -2.56
CA ALA A 29 -18.87 -10.01 -1.15
C ALA A 29 -20.34 -9.68 -0.84
N ILE A 30 -21.00 -8.93 -1.73
CA ILE A 30 -22.40 -8.54 -1.59
C ILE A 30 -23.33 -9.76 -1.70
N GLN A 31 -23.12 -10.62 -2.70
CA GLN A 31 -23.91 -11.83 -2.89
C GLN A 31 -23.87 -12.74 -1.65
N HIS A 32 -22.68 -12.94 -1.08
CA HIS A 32 -22.53 -13.75 0.12
C HIS A 32 -23.19 -13.12 1.37
N HIS A 33 -23.15 -11.79 1.52
CA HIS A 33 -23.83 -11.12 2.62
C HIS A 33 -25.35 -11.32 2.57
N HIS A 34 -25.95 -11.19 1.38
CA HIS A 34 -27.39 -11.45 1.20
C HIS A 34 -27.79 -12.87 1.61
N HIS A 35 -27.02 -13.89 1.22
CA HIS A 35 -27.29 -15.28 1.63
C HIS A 35 -27.19 -15.48 3.14
N ARG A 36 -26.17 -14.91 3.79
CA ARG A 36 -25.96 -15.05 5.23
C ARG A 36 -27.10 -14.45 6.06
N HIS A 37 -27.62 -13.32 5.62
CA HIS A 37 -28.76 -12.65 6.24
C HIS A 37 -30.07 -13.43 6.06
N GLN A 38 -30.24 -14.14 4.93
CA GLN A 38 -31.40 -14.99 4.66
C GLN A 38 -31.38 -16.29 5.49
N ASP A 39 -30.21 -16.89 5.67
CA ASP A 39 -30.06 -18.15 6.41
C ASP A 39 -29.92 -17.95 7.94
N GLY A 40 -30.00 -16.70 8.43
CA GLY A 40 -29.90 -16.37 9.86
C GLY A 40 -28.53 -16.67 10.50
N SER A 41 -27.52 -16.99 9.68
CA SER A 41 -26.18 -17.39 10.13
C SER A 41 -25.23 -16.20 10.23
N ASP A 42 -25.66 -15.08 10.83
CA ASP A 42 -24.76 -13.97 11.14
C ASP A 42 -23.89 -14.38 12.34
N GLY A 43 -22.90 -15.24 12.09
CA GLY A 43 -22.11 -15.97 13.08
C GLY A 43 -21.19 -15.11 13.95
N GLY A 44 -21.61 -13.89 14.31
CA GLY A 44 -21.01 -13.03 15.33
C GLY A 44 -19.56 -12.63 15.06
N ARG A 45 -19.03 -12.93 13.88
CA ARG A 45 -17.60 -12.85 13.61
C ARG A 45 -17.22 -11.43 13.22
N GLN A 46 -16.28 -10.85 13.95
CA GLN A 46 -15.77 -9.53 13.68
C GLN A 46 -15.07 -9.45 12.31
N PRO A 47 -15.46 -8.53 11.42
CA PRO A 47 -14.84 -8.37 10.11
C PRO A 47 -13.42 -7.84 10.24
N LEU A 48 -12.57 -8.10 9.25
CA LEU A 48 -11.15 -7.76 9.22
C LEU A 48 -10.85 -6.83 8.04
N ALA A 49 -10.20 -5.72 8.33
CA ALA A 49 -9.61 -4.84 7.35
C ALA A 49 -8.09 -4.91 7.48
N VAL A 50 -7.39 -5.29 6.40
CA VAL A 50 -5.94 -5.22 6.31
C VAL A 50 -5.59 -4.06 5.39
N LEU A 51 -4.86 -3.08 5.91
CA LEU A 51 -4.42 -1.90 5.18
C LEU A 51 -2.92 -2.03 4.89
N ILE A 52 -2.54 -2.15 3.63
CA ILE A 52 -1.14 -2.13 3.19
C ILE A 52 -0.78 -0.70 2.82
N VAL A 53 0.14 -0.11 3.57
CA VAL A 53 0.62 1.26 3.35
C VAL A 53 2.09 1.25 2.98
N GLY A 54 2.48 2.11 2.05
CA GLY A 54 3.86 2.24 1.61
C GLY A 54 3.94 3.13 0.39
N GLN A 55 5.05 3.82 0.17
CA GLN A 55 5.18 4.69 -1.00
C GLN A 55 5.03 3.92 -2.32
N THR A 56 4.85 4.63 -3.43
CA THR A 56 4.95 4.01 -4.76
C THR A 56 6.35 3.39 -4.94
N GLY A 57 6.42 2.20 -5.54
CA GLY A 57 7.70 1.46 -5.63
C GLY A 57 8.15 0.72 -4.36
N ALA A 58 7.42 0.82 -3.23
CA ALA A 58 7.75 0.07 -2.02
C ALA A 58 7.52 -1.46 -2.14
N GLY A 59 6.74 -1.90 -3.14
CA GLY A 59 6.50 -3.33 -3.38
C GLY A 59 5.17 -3.87 -2.86
N LYS A 60 4.15 -3.02 -2.66
CA LYS A 60 2.81 -3.43 -2.20
C LYS A 60 2.21 -4.57 -3.02
N THR A 61 2.36 -4.54 -4.35
CA THR A 61 1.92 -5.58 -5.29
C THR A 61 2.49 -6.98 -5.00
N ARG A 62 3.62 -7.08 -4.29
CA ARG A 62 4.22 -8.37 -3.90
C ARG A 62 3.68 -8.88 -2.56
N VAL A 63 3.32 -7.98 -1.64
CA VAL A 63 2.82 -8.32 -0.30
C VAL A 63 1.30 -8.55 -0.33
N ALA A 64 0.56 -7.83 -1.18
CA ALA A 64 -0.89 -7.93 -1.26
C ALA A 64 -1.42 -9.34 -1.54
N PRO A 65 -0.87 -10.13 -2.50
CA PRO A 65 -1.34 -11.50 -2.72
C PRO A 65 -1.09 -12.41 -1.50
N ILE A 66 0.01 -12.22 -0.79
CA ILE A 66 0.36 -13.01 0.41
C ILE A 66 -0.68 -12.77 1.51
N LEU A 67 -0.98 -11.50 1.80
CA LEU A 67 -2.00 -11.12 2.79
C LEU A 67 -3.41 -11.52 2.36
N LYS A 68 -3.76 -11.33 1.08
CA LYS A 68 -5.07 -11.74 0.54
C LYS A 68 -5.30 -13.23 0.70
N ASN A 69 -4.29 -14.05 0.37
CA ASN A 69 -4.36 -15.50 0.51
C ASN A 69 -4.46 -15.93 1.99
N ALA A 70 -3.69 -15.30 2.88
CA ALA A 70 -3.78 -15.54 4.31
C ALA A 70 -5.19 -15.20 4.86
N MET A 71 -5.78 -14.09 4.42
CA MET A 71 -7.15 -13.70 4.76
C MET A 71 -8.18 -14.72 4.28
N ALA A 72 -8.08 -15.17 3.03
CA ALA A 72 -8.98 -16.18 2.47
C ALA A 72 -8.83 -17.54 3.18
N ALA A 73 -7.62 -17.94 3.55
CA ALA A 73 -7.37 -19.21 4.25
C ALA A 73 -7.85 -19.19 5.71
N ALA A 74 -7.68 -18.07 6.41
CA ALA A 74 -8.05 -17.95 7.82
C ALA A 74 -9.56 -17.79 8.05
N ARG A 75 -10.35 -17.58 6.99
CA ARG A 75 -11.74 -17.12 7.11
C ARG A 75 -12.64 -17.92 6.16
N ALA A 76 -13.53 -18.75 6.72
CA ALA A 76 -14.58 -19.39 5.94
C ALA A 76 -15.56 -18.31 5.43
N GLY A 77 -15.73 -18.22 4.11
CA GLY A 77 -16.59 -17.22 3.48
C GLY A 77 -16.09 -16.79 2.09
N PRO A 78 -16.58 -15.65 1.57
CA PRO A 78 -16.13 -15.13 0.29
C PRO A 78 -14.68 -14.62 0.42
N PRO A 79 -13.93 -14.53 -0.69
CA PRO A 79 -12.63 -13.89 -0.67
C PRO A 79 -12.77 -12.43 -0.19
N PRO A 80 -11.76 -11.88 0.51
CA PRO A 80 -11.81 -10.49 0.94
C PRO A 80 -11.86 -9.56 -0.29
N ALA A 81 -12.64 -8.48 -0.15
CA ALA A 81 -12.64 -7.41 -1.12
C ALA A 81 -11.24 -6.78 -1.20
N HIS A 82 -10.76 -6.43 -2.39
CA HIS A 82 -9.40 -5.91 -2.57
C HIS A 82 -9.44 -4.56 -3.28
N PHE A 83 -9.11 -3.50 -2.56
CA PHE A 83 -9.28 -2.13 -3.02
C PHE A 83 -7.94 -1.45 -3.26
N ILE A 84 -7.80 -0.86 -4.44
CA ILE A 84 -6.63 -0.09 -4.87
C ILE A 84 -7.15 1.15 -5.60
N ALA A 85 -6.97 2.35 -5.06
CA ALA A 85 -7.52 3.57 -5.70
C ALA A 85 -7.12 3.71 -7.18
N ASP A 86 -5.90 3.31 -7.54
CA ASP A 86 -5.41 3.46 -8.91
C ASP A 86 -6.30 2.69 -9.91
N THR A 87 -6.79 1.49 -9.58
CA THR A 87 -7.60 0.66 -10.48
C THR A 87 -8.92 1.35 -10.85
N TYR A 88 -9.48 2.17 -9.95
CA TYR A 88 -10.73 2.87 -10.21
C TYR A 88 -10.65 3.93 -11.30
N LYS A 89 -9.45 4.40 -11.64
CA LYS A 89 -9.25 5.36 -12.73
C LYS A 89 -9.76 4.84 -14.06
N ALA A 90 -9.75 3.52 -14.28
CA ALA A 90 -10.22 2.90 -15.52
C ALA A 90 -11.73 3.05 -15.72
N TYR A 91 -12.51 3.27 -14.65
CA TYR A 91 -13.96 3.53 -14.73
C TYR A 91 -14.29 4.99 -15.07
N HIS A 92 -13.31 5.90 -14.99
CA HIS A 92 -13.56 7.30 -15.28
C HIS A 92 -13.77 7.51 -16.79
N PRO A 93 -14.88 8.15 -17.24
CA PRO A 93 -15.23 8.25 -18.67
C PRO A 93 -14.15 8.93 -19.52
N ALA A 94 -13.44 9.91 -18.94
CA ALA A 94 -12.35 10.61 -19.62
C ALA A 94 -11.00 9.86 -19.62
N TYR A 95 -10.84 8.76 -18.87
CA TYR A 95 -9.52 8.15 -18.70
C TYR A 95 -8.95 7.63 -20.03
N ALA A 96 -9.75 6.83 -20.75
CA ALA A 96 -9.29 6.19 -21.98
C ALA A 96 -8.93 7.22 -23.07
N SER A 97 -9.72 8.29 -23.19
CA SER A 97 -9.45 9.34 -24.17
C SER A 97 -8.20 10.15 -23.86
N ILE A 98 -7.95 10.49 -22.59
CA ILE A 98 -6.71 11.16 -22.18
C ILE A 98 -5.52 10.22 -22.34
N ALA A 99 -5.65 8.95 -21.98
CA ALA A 99 -4.60 7.95 -22.11
C ALA A 99 -4.22 7.65 -23.57
N ALA A 100 -5.11 7.92 -24.53
CA ALA A 100 -4.86 7.81 -25.96
C ALA A 100 -4.45 9.15 -26.62
N SER A 101 -4.37 10.25 -25.86
CA SER A 101 -4.02 11.58 -26.37
C SER A 101 -2.50 11.75 -26.60
N ASP A 102 -2.10 12.93 -27.07
CA ASP A 102 -0.70 13.34 -27.17
C ASP A 102 -0.01 13.52 -25.79
N ARG A 103 -0.80 13.50 -24.70
CA ARG A 103 -0.33 13.70 -23.32
C ARG A 103 -0.90 12.64 -22.37
N PRO A 104 -0.59 11.35 -22.57
CA PRO A 104 -1.15 10.24 -21.79
C PRO A 104 -0.79 10.31 -20.29
N GLU A 105 0.30 10.98 -19.93
CA GLU A 105 0.71 11.22 -18.54
C GLU A 105 -0.31 12.03 -17.73
N ARG A 106 -1.23 12.74 -18.40
CA ARG A 106 -2.30 13.52 -17.76
C ARG A 106 -3.49 12.69 -17.30
N ALA A 107 -3.68 11.47 -17.82
CA ALA A 107 -4.86 10.66 -17.52
C ALA A 107 -4.96 10.37 -16.02
N SER A 108 -3.85 9.91 -15.43
CA SER A 108 -3.76 9.55 -14.00
C SER A 108 -4.05 10.71 -13.03
N PRO A 109 -3.43 11.89 -13.16
CA PRO A 109 -3.75 13.03 -12.29
C PRO A 109 -5.15 13.60 -12.56
N ALA A 110 -5.64 13.60 -13.81
CA ALA A 110 -6.96 14.11 -14.15
C ALA A 110 -8.10 13.31 -13.49
N THR A 111 -7.97 12.00 -13.38
CA THR A 111 -9.01 11.11 -12.82
C THR A 111 -8.74 10.69 -11.38
N GLY A 112 -7.66 11.20 -10.78
CA GLY A 112 -7.22 10.80 -9.44
C GLY A 112 -8.17 11.23 -8.32
N THR A 113 -8.92 12.33 -8.49
CA THR A 113 -9.89 12.80 -7.48
C THR A 113 -11.06 11.82 -7.37
N ASP A 114 -11.72 11.50 -8.47
CA ASP A 114 -12.85 10.55 -8.48
C ASP A 114 -12.42 9.14 -8.09
N ALA A 115 -11.22 8.71 -8.50
CA ALA A 115 -10.67 7.42 -8.08
C ALA A 115 -10.49 7.30 -6.55
N ARG A 116 -10.08 8.38 -5.86
CA ARG A 116 -9.99 8.42 -4.40
C ARG A 116 -11.36 8.47 -3.73
N ARG A 117 -12.29 9.22 -4.32
CA ARG A 117 -13.70 9.24 -3.90
C ARG A 117 -14.29 7.83 -3.96
N TRP A 118 -14.12 7.13 -5.07
CA TRP A 118 -14.60 5.75 -5.23
C TRP A 118 -13.94 4.75 -4.29
N LEU A 119 -12.66 4.94 -3.93
CA LEU A 119 -12.04 4.14 -2.87
C LEU A 119 -12.75 4.32 -1.53
N THR A 120 -13.07 5.56 -1.16
CA THR A 120 -13.80 5.87 0.08
C THR A 120 -15.19 5.23 0.05
N MET A 121 -15.91 5.36 -1.07
CA MET A 121 -17.22 4.75 -1.25
C MET A 121 -17.17 3.21 -1.21
N ALA A 122 -16.14 2.59 -1.81
CA ALA A 122 -15.95 1.14 -1.80
C ALA A 122 -15.70 0.61 -0.38
N CYS A 123 -14.89 1.32 0.40
CA CYS A 123 -14.64 0.97 1.79
C CYS A 123 -15.92 1.14 2.64
N ALA A 124 -16.69 2.21 2.44
CA ALA A 124 -17.99 2.39 3.10
C ALA A 124 -18.96 1.26 2.76
N ARG A 125 -19.08 0.89 1.47
CA ARG A 125 -19.91 -0.24 1.05
C ARG A 125 -19.44 -1.56 1.64
N ALA A 126 -18.13 -1.78 1.78
CA ALA A 126 -17.60 -2.96 2.46
C ALA A 126 -18.02 -3.01 3.94
N VAL A 127 -17.99 -1.87 4.63
CA VAL A 127 -18.47 -1.73 6.02
C VAL A 127 -19.96 -2.03 6.13
N GLU A 128 -20.78 -1.48 5.23
CA GLU A 128 -22.23 -1.71 5.18
C GLU A 128 -22.59 -3.19 5.07
N VAL A 129 -21.85 -3.94 4.23
CA VAL A 129 -22.08 -5.38 4.02
C VAL A 129 -21.16 -6.28 4.84
N ARG A 130 -20.43 -5.70 5.81
CA ARG A 130 -19.50 -6.38 6.73
C ARG A 130 -18.48 -7.30 6.01
N ALA A 131 -18.04 -6.93 4.82
CA ALA A 131 -17.06 -7.69 4.05
C ALA A 131 -15.65 -7.52 4.63
N ASP A 132 -14.86 -8.60 4.71
CA ASP A 132 -13.43 -8.49 4.95
C ASP A 132 -12.77 -7.72 3.79
N ALA A 133 -11.81 -6.84 4.09
CA ALA A 133 -11.23 -5.92 3.10
C ALA A 133 -9.71 -5.89 3.17
N LEU A 134 -9.05 -5.94 2.01
CA LEU A 134 -7.64 -5.64 1.81
C LEU A 134 -7.53 -4.32 1.05
N VAL A 135 -6.91 -3.31 1.64
CA VAL A 135 -6.78 -1.98 1.03
C VAL A 135 -5.33 -1.64 0.82
N GLU A 136 -4.94 -1.25 -0.39
CA GLU A 136 -3.60 -0.72 -0.66
C GLU A 136 -3.63 0.79 -0.78
N SER A 137 -2.77 1.47 -0.01
CA SER A 137 -2.59 2.92 -0.09
C SER A 137 -1.13 3.30 -0.28
N ALA A 138 -0.92 4.29 -1.16
CA ALA A 138 0.39 4.93 -1.30
C ALA A 138 0.65 6.00 -0.24
N CYS A 139 -0.38 6.38 0.54
CA CYS A 139 -0.34 7.44 1.54
C CYS A 139 0.11 8.81 1.00
N ARG A 140 -0.16 9.09 -0.28
CA ARG A 140 0.07 10.42 -0.90
C ARG A 140 -0.70 11.54 -0.18
N HIS A 141 -1.90 11.22 0.29
CA HIS A 141 -2.76 12.09 1.07
C HIS A 141 -3.01 11.37 2.41
N PRO A 142 -2.29 11.72 3.49
CA PRO A 142 -2.39 11.02 4.76
C PRO A 142 -3.80 11.00 5.33
N ASP A 143 -4.55 12.10 5.17
CA ASP A 143 -5.93 12.21 5.68
C ASP A 143 -6.88 11.20 5.02
N ASP A 144 -6.68 10.87 3.74
CA ASP A 144 -7.45 9.81 3.07
C ASP A 144 -7.23 8.47 3.79
N PHE A 145 -6.00 8.15 4.18
CA PHE A 145 -5.71 6.92 4.93
C PHE A 145 -6.34 6.95 6.34
N ARG A 146 -6.26 8.09 7.03
CA ARG A 146 -6.85 8.25 8.38
C ARG A 146 -8.35 7.99 8.34
N GLY A 147 -9.06 8.63 7.42
CA GLY A 147 -10.50 8.44 7.25
C GLY A 147 -10.88 6.99 6.93
N LEU A 148 -10.08 6.28 6.12
CA LEU A 148 -10.30 4.86 5.83
C LEU A 148 -10.12 3.98 7.06
N ALA A 149 -9.04 4.17 7.82
CA ALA A 149 -8.77 3.41 9.04
C ALA A 149 -9.86 3.64 10.10
N GLU A 150 -10.27 4.89 10.30
CA GLU A 150 -11.34 5.28 11.22
C GLU A 150 -12.70 4.71 10.79
N ALA A 151 -13.03 4.74 9.50
CA ALA A 151 -14.28 4.18 8.99
C ALA A 151 -14.40 2.68 9.27
N PHE A 152 -13.33 1.92 9.04
CA PHE A 152 -13.32 0.49 9.40
C PHE A 152 -13.41 0.28 10.92
N HIS A 153 -12.63 1.03 11.71
CA HIS A 153 -12.67 0.95 13.16
C HIS A 153 -14.08 1.23 13.72
N ALA A 154 -14.71 2.32 13.28
CA ALA A 154 -16.08 2.69 13.64
C ALA A 154 -17.12 1.65 13.16
N GLY A 155 -16.85 0.97 12.04
CA GLY A 155 -17.62 -0.19 11.56
C GLY A 155 -17.44 -1.46 12.41
N GLY A 156 -16.65 -1.42 13.48
CA GLY A 156 -16.37 -2.53 14.37
C GLY A 156 -15.38 -3.55 13.81
N TYR A 157 -14.55 -3.17 12.84
CA TYR A 157 -13.56 -4.06 12.24
C TYR A 157 -12.36 -4.27 13.16
N ARG A 158 -11.73 -5.44 13.01
CA ARG A 158 -10.32 -5.62 13.34
C ARG A 158 -9.52 -4.95 12.24
N VAL A 159 -8.87 -3.83 12.53
CA VAL A 159 -8.06 -3.10 11.56
C VAL A 159 -6.60 -3.46 11.76
N ARG A 160 -5.92 -3.91 10.71
CA ARG A 160 -4.50 -4.27 10.77
C ARG A 160 -3.72 -3.54 9.70
N VAL A 161 -2.58 -2.98 10.05
CA VAL A 161 -1.79 -2.13 9.15
C VAL A 161 -0.44 -2.77 8.86
N ALA A 162 -0.20 -3.12 7.60
CA ALA A 162 1.10 -3.56 7.11
C ALA A 162 1.82 -2.37 6.44
N VAL A 163 2.87 -1.86 7.08
CA VAL A 163 3.67 -0.73 6.63
C VAL A 163 4.88 -1.25 5.87
N LEU A 164 5.02 -0.90 4.59
CA LEU A 164 6.24 -1.20 3.83
C LEU A 164 7.28 -0.12 4.03
N ALA A 165 8.32 -0.44 4.81
CA ALA A 165 9.44 0.44 5.06
C ALA A 165 10.58 0.13 4.09
N VAL A 166 10.76 1.01 3.11
CA VAL A 166 11.77 0.85 2.04
C VAL A 166 12.55 2.15 1.88
N PRO A 167 13.88 2.11 1.75
CA PRO A 167 14.68 3.27 1.40
C PRO A 167 14.20 3.95 0.13
N GLY A 168 14.22 5.29 0.11
CA GLY A 168 13.70 6.08 -1.02
C GLY A 168 14.40 5.75 -2.34
N ALA A 169 15.71 5.49 -2.29
CA ALA A 169 16.50 5.08 -3.45
C ALA A 169 15.95 3.80 -4.10
N LEU A 170 15.68 2.78 -3.29
CA LEU A 170 15.18 1.49 -3.76
C LEU A 170 13.75 1.59 -4.30
N SER A 171 12.88 2.39 -3.70
CA SER A 171 11.52 2.58 -4.22
C SER A 171 11.51 3.37 -5.53
N ARG A 172 12.37 4.39 -5.68
CA ARG A 172 12.56 5.09 -6.97
C ARG A 172 13.12 4.17 -8.06
N LEU A 173 14.16 3.40 -7.73
CA LEU A 173 14.76 2.43 -8.65
C LEU A 173 13.72 1.41 -9.13
N GLY A 174 12.92 0.87 -8.19
CA GLY A 174 11.87 -0.09 -8.50
C GLY A 174 10.78 0.47 -9.43
N ILE A 175 10.51 1.79 -9.38
CA ILE A 175 9.57 2.44 -10.32
C ILE A 175 10.14 2.45 -11.74
N LEU A 176 11.41 2.80 -11.90
CA LEU A 176 12.08 2.81 -13.20
C LEU A 176 12.21 1.40 -13.76
N ALA A 177 12.72 0.47 -12.96
CA ALA A 177 12.93 -0.92 -13.34
C ALA A 177 11.62 -1.56 -13.83
N ARG A 178 10.54 -1.49 -13.04
CA ARG A 178 9.26 -2.09 -13.45
C ARG A 178 8.69 -1.50 -14.73
N PHE A 179 8.85 -0.18 -14.94
CA PHE A 179 8.32 0.46 -16.14
C PHE A 179 9.14 0.10 -17.38
N HIS A 180 10.46 0.27 -17.33
CA HIS A 180 11.30 0.08 -18.50
C HIS A 180 11.55 -1.39 -18.85
N GLN A 181 11.43 -2.30 -17.89
CA GLN A 181 11.53 -3.74 -18.13
C GLN A 181 10.14 -4.39 -18.36
N ASP A 182 9.07 -3.60 -18.48
CA ASP A 182 7.67 -4.05 -18.65
C ASP A 182 7.26 -5.15 -17.66
N LEU A 183 7.65 -4.99 -16.39
CA LEU A 183 7.30 -5.95 -15.35
C LEU A 183 5.80 -5.86 -15.03
N PRO A 184 5.13 -6.99 -14.68
CA PRO A 184 3.70 -7.00 -14.36
C PRO A 184 3.30 -5.97 -13.30
N GLU A 185 4.16 -5.70 -12.32
CA GLU A 185 3.91 -4.74 -11.23
C GLU A 185 3.85 -3.28 -11.68
N ALA A 186 4.22 -2.98 -12.93
CA ALA A 186 4.04 -1.66 -13.52
C ALA A 186 2.60 -1.42 -14.02
N ARG A 187 1.77 -2.48 -14.03
CA ARG A 187 0.37 -2.44 -14.44
C ARG A 187 -0.51 -2.61 -13.21
N SER A 188 -1.59 -1.84 -13.14
CA SER A 188 -2.57 -1.92 -12.04
C SER A 188 -3.94 -2.16 -12.64
N GLY A 189 -4.50 -3.35 -12.40
CA GLY A 189 -5.77 -3.78 -12.98
C GLY A 189 -5.78 -3.63 -14.51
N ARG A 190 -6.77 -2.91 -15.03
CA ARG A 190 -6.99 -2.68 -16.47
C ARG A 190 -6.20 -1.50 -17.05
N LEU A 191 -5.34 -0.86 -16.27
CA LEU A 191 -4.61 0.32 -16.70
C LEU A 191 -3.40 -0.05 -17.57
N PRO A 192 -3.05 0.79 -18.57
CA PRO A 192 -1.84 0.58 -19.36
C PRO A 192 -0.56 0.73 -18.51
N LEU A 193 0.55 0.28 -19.08
CA LEU A 193 1.89 0.51 -18.54
C LEU A 193 2.13 2.01 -18.34
N ARG A 194 2.51 2.41 -17.14
CA ARG A 194 2.72 3.83 -16.81
C ARG A 194 3.92 4.02 -15.91
N LEU A 195 4.68 5.06 -16.21
CA LEU A 195 5.73 5.53 -15.33
C LEU A 195 5.10 6.39 -14.22
N THR A 196 5.43 6.10 -12.97
CA THR A 196 5.02 6.95 -11.85
C THR A 196 5.92 8.19 -11.82
N PRO A 197 5.36 9.42 -11.88
CA PRO A 197 6.16 10.63 -11.80
C PRO A 197 6.89 10.73 -10.46
N ARG A 198 8.11 11.31 -10.48
CA ARG A 198 8.94 11.55 -9.28
C ARG A 198 8.16 12.26 -8.17
N GLY A 199 7.44 13.35 -8.49
CA GLY A 199 6.65 14.08 -7.50
C GLY A 199 5.60 13.21 -6.79
N VAL A 200 4.96 12.27 -7.50
CA VAL A 200 4.00 11.34 -6.89
C VAL A 200 4.69 10.38 -5.93
N HIS A 201 5.91 9.92 -6.25
CA HIS A 201 6.72 9.15 -5.32
C HIS A 201 7.06 9.97 -4.08
N ASP A 202 7.58 11.17 -4.25
CA ASP A 202 8.08 11.99 -3.13
C ASP A 202 6.95 12.37 -2.16
N GLU A 203 5.79 12.75 -2.70
CA GLU A 203 4.59 13.02 -1.91
C GLU A 203 4.11 11.77 -1.15
N SER A 204 4.14 10.60 -1.79
CA SER A 204 3.80 9.32 -1.13
C SER A 204 4.83 8.92 -0.06
N TYR A 205 6.11 9.19 -0.30
CA TYR A 205 7.19 8.92 0.64
C TYR A 205 7.09 9.80 1.88
N ALA A 206 6.85 11.10 1.70
CA ALA A 206 6.60 12.03 2.80
C ALA A 206 5.29 11.68 3.54
N GLY A 207 4.21 11.46 2.81
CA GLY A 207 2.89 11.21 3.39
C GLY A 207 2.77 9.89 4.16
N LEU A 208 3.53 8.85 3.79
CA LEU A 208 3.58 7.60 4.55
C LEU A 208 3.95 7.82 6.02
N ARG A 209 4.86 8.75 6.31
CA ARG A 209 5.24 9.05 7.69
C ARG A 209 4.03 9.52 8.52
N GLY A 210 3.26 10.47 7.99
CA GLY A 210 2.07 10.99 8.68
C GLY A 210 0.94 9.96 8.83
N ALA A 211 0.89 8.94 7.97
CA ALA A 211 -0.01 7.80 8.11
C ALA A 211 0.43 6.86 9.25
N VAL A 212 1.73 6.58 9.37
CA VAL A 212 2.25 5.71 10.43
C VAL A 212 2.24 6.41 11.80
N GLU A 213 2.55 7.70 11.87
CA GLU A 213 2.39 8.50 13.09
C GLU A 213 0.94 8.50 13.60
N PHE A 214 -0.04 8.49 12.67
CA PHE A 214 -1.45 8.32 13.05
C PHE A 214 -1.74 6.94 13.62
N VAL A 215 -1.15 5.87 13.08
CA VAL A 215 -1.31 4.52 13.62
C VAL A 215 -0.75 4.45 15.04
N ASP A 216 0.44 5.00 15.26
CA ASP A 216 1.07 5.05 16.59
C ASP A 216 0.22 5.83 17.62
N GLY A 217 -0.41 6.93 17.20
CA GLY A 217 -1.17 7.82 18.07
C GLY A 217 -2.68 7.57 18.17
N SER A 218 -3.24 6.58 17.48
CA SER A 218 -4.69 6.34 17.43
C SER A 218 -5.09 4.93 17.83
N GLU A 219 -6.36 4.76 18.22
CA GLU A 219 -6.99 3.45 18.49
C GLU A 219 -7.54 2.78 17.22
N ALA A 220 -7.38 3.41 16.04
CA ALA A 220 -7.99 2.95 14.80
C ALA A 220 -7.45 1.60 14.32
N ALA A 221 -6.21 1.23 14.69
CA ALA A 221 -5.58 -0.04 14.33
C ALA A 221 -5.49 -0.99 15.53
N GLU A 222 -5.82 -2.26 15.35
CA GLU A 222 -5.61 -3.31 16.36
C GLU A 222 -4.17 -3.84 16.35
N ALA A 223 -3.58 -3.95 15.16
CA ALA A 223 -2.21 -4.43 14.97
C ALA A 223 -1.50 -3.66 13.86
N VAL A 224 -0.19 -3.54 13.98
CA VAL A 224 0.70 -2.94 12.98
C VAL A 224 1.93 -3.80 12.80
N ALA A 225 2.40 -3.93 11.55
CA ALA A 225 3.68 -4.54 11.23
C ALA A 225 4.44 -3.65 10.26
N VAL A 226 5.68 -3.30 10.60
CA VAL A 226 6.62 -2.63 9.70
C VAL A 226 7.46 -3.69 9.03
N VAL A 227 7.34 -3.79 7.71
CA VAL A 227 7.89 -4.85 6.88
C VAL A 227 8.80 -4.24 5.84
N ARG A 228 10.03 -4.73 5.75
CA ARG A 228 10.99 -4.32 4.70
C ARG A 228 10.89 -5.23 3.48
N ARG A 229 11.63 -4.90 2.41
CA ARG A 229 11.77 -5.80 1.24
C ARG A 229 12.30 -7.18 1.67
N GLY A 230 11.84 -8.22 0.97
CA GLY A 230 12.10 -9.61 1.36
C GLY A 230 11.16 -10.15 2.43
N ASN A 231 10.09 -9.43 2.78
CA ASN A 231 9.08 -9.83 3.77
C ASN A 231 9.70 -10.11 5.14
N LEU A 232 10.54 -9.20 5.63
CA LEU A 232 11.13 -9.28 6.96
C LEU A 232 10.52 -8.21 7.85
N VAL A 233 10.25 -8.57 9.11
CA VAL A 233 9.60 -7.69 10.09
C VAL A 233 10.66 -6.89 10.84
N ALA A 234 10.58 -5.57 10.74
CA ALA A 234 11.42 -4.64 11.48
C ALA A 234 10.73 -4.13 12.76
N TYR A 235 9.41 -4.20 12.83
CA TYR A 235 8.64 -3.88 14.03
C TYR A 235 7.25 -4.51 13.93
N ARG A 236 6.69 -4.92 15.06
CA ARG A 236 5.30 -5.36 15.15
C ARG A 236 4.73 -4.89 16.48
N ALA A 237 3.47 -4.47 16.46
CA ALA A 237 2.67 -4.31 17.65
C ALA A 237 1.26 -4.89 17.48
N ASP A 238 0.73 -5.58 18.49
CA ASP A 238 -0.63 -6.13 18.51
C ASP A 238 -1.29 -5.87 19.88
N ARG A 239 -2.30 -5.00 19.90
CA ARG A 239 -3.02 -4.61 21.12
C ARG A 239 -3.70 -5.79 21.83
N ARG A 240 -3.96 -6.92 21.14
CA ARG A 240 -4.57 -8.11 21.75
C ARG A 240 -3.56 -9.08 22.37
N ARG A 241 -2.28 -8.97 22.06
CA ARG A 241 -1.24 -9.88 22.60
C ARG A 241 -0.71 -9.46 23.97
N GLY A 242 -1.05 -8.26 24.44
CA GLY A 242 -0.59 -7.72 25.72
C GLY A 242 0.94 -7.59 25.78
N GLU A 243 1.53 -7.69 26.98
CA GLU A 243 2.96 -7.49 27.26
C GLU A 243 3.90 -8.59 26.68
N ARG A 244 3.41 -9.51 25.84
CA ARG A 244 4.20 -10.63 25.28
C ARG A 244 5.00 -10.29 24.01
N GLU A 245 5.03 -9.03 23.60
CA GLU A 245 5.78 -8.62 22.42
C GLU A 245 7.23 -8.23 22.77
N PRO A 246 8.22 -8.68 21.98
CA PRO A 246 9.60 -8.30 22.20
C PRO A 246 9.75 -6.78 22.00
N GLU A 247 10.31 -6.13 23.03
CA GLU A 247 10.74 -4.72 23.15
C GLU A 247 10.11 -3.70 22.17
N GLY A 248 9.20 -2.87 22.69
CA GLY A 248 8.81 -1.62 22.02
C GLY A 248 7.42 -1.09 22.36
N GLY A 249 6.47 -1.96 22.73
CA GLY A 249 5.08 -1.57 22.96
C GLY A 249 4.42 -0.93 21.73
N TRP A 250 3.17 -0.50 21.85
CA TRP A 250 2.52 0.31 20.80
C TRP A 250 3.19 1.70 20.70
N GLY A 251 3.29 2.26 19.49
CA GLY A 251 3.82 3.61 19.27
C GLY A 251 5.23 3.69 18.66
N GLY A 252 5.85 2.57 18.32
CA GLY A 252 7.19 2.51 17.71
C GLY A 252 7.21 2.39 16.18
N ALA A 253 6.07 2.34 15.49
CA ALA A 253 6.04 2.04 14.06
C ALA A 253 6.70 3.13 13.21
N ALA A 254 6.50 4.41 13.56
CA ALA A 254 7.09 5.54 12.85
C ALA A 254 8.62 5.56 13.01
N ALA A 255 9.12 5.27 14.22
CA ALA A 255 10.56 5.14 14.47
C ALA A 255 11.16 3.99 13.66
N ALA A 256 10.51 2.83 13.64
CA ALA A 256 10.95 1.68 12.85
C ALA A 256 10.93 1.96 11.33
N LEU A 257 9.90 2.64 10.81
CA LEU A 257 9.85 3.09 9.42
C LEU A 257 11.07 3.99 9.08
N GLU A 258 11.36 4.94 9.95
CA GLU A 258 12.44 5.91 9.76
C GLU A 258 13.83 5.27 9.89
N ALA A 259 13.99 4.28 10.76
CA ALA A 259 15.20 3.48 10.86
C ALA A 259 15.43 2.64 9.58
N GLU A 260 14.41 1.92 9.12
CA GLU A 260 14.47 1.11 7.89
C GLU A 260 14.67 1.94 6.61
N ARG A 261 14.29 3.22 6.62
CA ARG A 261 14.56 4.14 5.50
C ARG A 261 16.02 4.57 5.40
N ARG A 262 16.75 4.58 6.52
CA ARG A 262 18.13 5.07 6.63
C ARG A 262 19.16 3.95 6.81
N ARG A 263 18.72 2.71 7.05
CA ARG A 263 19.63 1.60 7.31
C ARG A 263 20.59 1.38 6.14
N PRO A 264 21.80 0.87 6.42
CA PRO A 264 22.64 0.29 5.38
C PRO A 264 21.93 -0.81 4.61
N LEU A 265 22.27 -0.95 3.32
CA LEU A 265 21.76 -2.03 2.48
C LEU A 265 22.59 -3.30 2.71
N PRO A 266 21.96 -4.44 3.07
CA PRO A 266 22.62 -5.73 3.01
C PRO A 266 23.18 -5.99 1.61
N GLU A 267 24.26 -6.79 1.55
CA GLU A 267 24.97 -7.12 0.30
C GLU A 267 24.02 -7.58 -0.81
N GLY A 268 23.04 -8.43 -0.50
CA GLY A 268 22.05 -8.90 -1.48
C GLY A 268 21.12 -7.81 -2.02
N GLU A 269 20.75 -6.81 -1.20
CA GLU A 269 19.93 -5.68 -1.66
C GLU A 269 20.76 -4.72 -2.52
N LEU A 270 22.02 -4.49 -2.15
CA LEU A 270 22.95 -3.66 -2.92
C LEU A 270 23.24 -4.30 -4.29
N ALA A 271 23.54 -5.60 -4.33
CA ALA A 271 23.76 -6.33 -5.57
C ALA A 271 22.53 -6.29 -6.51
N ALA A 272 21.33 -6.43 -5.95
CA ALA A 272 20.10 -6.28 -6.72
C ALA A 272 19.92 -4.85 -7.28
N ALA A 273 20.22 -3.82 -6.47
CA ALA A 273 20.14 -2.44 -6.91
C ALA A 273 21.14 -2.13 -8.03
N VAL A 274 22.39 -2.61 -7.92
CA VAL A 274 23.41 -2.47 -8.98
C VAL A 274 22.93 -3.12 -10.28
N LYS A 275 22.39 -4.34 -10.21
CA LYS A 275 21.85 -5.03 -11.39
C LYS A 275 20.73 -4.25 -12.08
N ASP A 276 19.80 -3.67 -11.30
CA ASP A 276 18.72 -2.85 -11.86
C ASP A 276 19.25 -1.55 -12.48
N LEU A 277 20.24 -0.90 -11.87
CA LEU A 277 20.91 0.28 -12.42
C LEU A 277 21.59 -0.03 -13.76
N GLU A 278 22.40 -1.09 -13.82
CA GLU A 278 23.06 -1.53 -15.05
C GLU A 278 22.06 -1.86 -16.17
N ALA A 279 20.93 -2.47 -15.82
CA ALA A 279 19.86 -2.75 -16.78
C ALA A 279 19.22 -1.48 -17.34
N LEU A 280 19.04 -0.45 -16.49
CA LEU A 280 18.49 0.85 -16.91
C LEU A 280 19.51 1.67 -17.72
N GLU A 281 20.79 1.64 -17.36
CA GLU A 281 21.87 2.32 -18.10
C GLU A 281 21.97 1.82 -19.54
N LYS A 282 21.82 0.50 -19.74
CA LYS A 282 21.84 -0.15 -21.07
C LYS A 282 20.73 0.35 -22.01
N LEU A 283 19.68 0.98 -21.49
CA LEU A 283 18.61 1.55 -22.33
C LEU A 283 19.08 2.78 -23.12
N GLY A 284 20.13 3.48 -22.65
CA GLY A 284 20.67 4.67 -23.34
C GLY A 284 19.69 5.85 -23.44
N VAL A 285 18.65 5.90 -22.60
CA VAL A 285 17.63 6.96 -22.62
C VAL A 285 18.08 8.14 -21.74
N PRO A 286 18.25 9.37 -22.28
CA PRO A 286 18.78 10.50 -21.51
C PRO A 286 17.96 10.88 -20.27
N SER A 287 16.62 10.79 -20.35
CA SER A 287 15.73 11.08 -19.21
C SER A 287 15.80 10.02 -18.10
N VAL A 288 16.31 8.82 -18.41
CA VAL A 288 16.56 7.76 -17.44
C VAL A 288 17.95 7.95 -16.82
N ALA A 289 18.96 8.33 -17.61
CA ALA A 289 20.32 8.59 -17.15
C ALA A 289 20.37 9.63 -16.01
N ALA A 290 19.67 10.76 -16.14
CA ALA A 290 19.60 11.76 -15.08
C ALA A 290 18.98 11.21 -13.78
N GLN A 291 17.98 10.33 -13.89
CA GLN A 291 17.37 9.71 -12.71
C GLN A 291 18.26 8.62 -12.10
N ILE A 292 19.04 7.91 -12.90
CA ILE A 292 20.05 6.94 -12.44
C ILE A 292 21.09 7.63 -11.56
N GLU A 293 21.66 8.75 -12.02
CA GLU A 293 22.65 9.53 -11.28
C GLU A 293 22.10 9.98 -9.91
N GLU A 294 20.86 10.52 -9.89
CA GLU A 294 20.20 10.89 -8.64
C GLU A 294 20.00 9.68 -7.70
N ILE A 295 19.60 8.52 -8.24
CA ILE A 295 19.37 7.31 -7.44
C ILE A 295 20.70 6.77 -6.89
N GLN A 296 21.78 6.79 -7.68
CA GLN A 296 23.12 6.41 -7.24
C GLN A 296 23.57 7.27 -6.05
N GLY A 297 23.39 8.59 -6.12
CA GLY A 297 23.67 9.49 -5.00
C GLY A 297 22.81 9.23 -3.75
N LEU A 298 21.59 8.70 -3.91
CA LEU A 298 20.76 8.27 -2.79
C LEU A 298 21.15 6.88 -2.22
N ILE A 299 21.83 6.03 -3.00
CA ILE A 299 22.33 4.72 -2.57
C ILE A 299 23.66 4.88 -1.82
N GLU A 300 24.54 5.78 -2.25
CA GLU A 300 25.86 6.00 -1.66
C GLU A 300 25.87 6.09 -0.11
N PRO A 301 25.01 6.90 0.56
CA PRO A 301 24.99 6.95 2.02
C PRO A 301 24.51 5.64 2.67
N LEU A 302 23.81 4.77 1.94
CA LEU A 302 23.31 3.47 2.40
C LEU A 302 24.32 2.33 2.17
N MET A 303 25.45 2.61 1.52
CA MET A 303 26.54 1.64 1.33
C MET A 303 27.53 1.62 2.50
N ARG A 304 27.38 2.54 3.47
CA ARG A 304 28.29 2.62 4.63
C ARG A 304 28.17 1.37 5.48
N ASP A 305 29.32 0.86 5.90
CA ASP A 305 29.41 -0.36 6.70
C ASP A 305 28.66 -0.21 8.02
N VAL A 306 27.99 -1.29 8.43
CA VAL A 306 27.34 -1.43 9.76
C VAL A 306 28.38 -1.40 10.90
N ALA A 307 29.68 -1.39 10.55
CA ALA A 307 30.82 -1.46 11.46
C ALA A 307 31.27 -0.12 12.09
N ASP A 308 30.53 0.98 11.90
CA ASP A 308 30.76 2.23 12.64
C ASP A 308 29.67 2.43 13.73
N PRO A 309 29.86 1.86 14.94
CA PRO A 309 28.93 2.01 16.04
C PRO A 309 28.94 3.43 16.65
N GLU A 310 29.88 4.30 16.26
CA GLU A 310 30.01 5.66 16.83
C GLU A 310 29.26 6.72 16.00
N GLY A 311 28.98 6.44 14.72
CA GLY A 311 28.27 7.35 13.82
C GLY A 311 26.76 7.12 13.71
N ALA A 312 26.26 5.95 14.13
CA ALA A 312 24.85 5.67 14.19
C ALA A 312 24.36 5.94 15.62
N GLY A 313 23.53 6.98 15.80
CA GLY A 313 22.62 7.03 16.94
C GLY A 313 21.66 5.84 16.85
N ALA A 314 22.13 4.66 17.24
CA ALA A 314 21.49 3.38 16.98
C ALA A 314 21.04 2.76 18.30
N GLY A 315 19.72 2.74 18.49
CA GLY A 315 19.13 1.50 18.99
C GLY A 315 19.50 0.40 17.98
N ALA A 316 19.92 -0.75 18.48
CA ALA A 316 20.22 -1.91 17.64
C ALA A 316 19.02 -2.20 16.71
N PHE A 317 19.29 -2.49 15.43
CA PHE A 317 18.23 -3.02 14.55
C PHE A 317 17.74 -4.34 15.13
N PRO A 318 16.41 -4.56 15.23
CA PRO A 318 15.89 -5.77 15.83
C PRO A 318 16.25 -7.00 14.98
N GLU A 319 16.26 -8.17 15.62
CA GLU A 319 16.39 -9.43 14.90
C GLU A 319 15.23 -9.56 13.91
N LEU A 320 15.57 -9.77 12.64
CA LEU A 320 14.60 -9.77 11.57
C LEU A 320 14.02 -11.16 11.36
N VAL A 321 12.73 -11.29 11.63
CA VAL A 321 11.98 -12.53 11.38
C VAL A 321 11.17 -12.42 10.08
N PRO A 322 10.93 -13.54 9.38
CA PRO A 322 10.00 -13.56 8.25
C PRO A 322 8.61 -13.06 8.65
N PHE A 323 7.98 -12.30 7.75
CA PHE A 323 6.63 -11.82 7.93
C PHE A 323 5.63 -12.96 7.75
N ASP A 324 5.16 -13.49 8.88
CA ASP A 324 4.07 -14.45 8.90
C ASP A 324 2.73 -13.75 8.69
N ALA A 325 2.23 -13.81 7.45
CA ALA A 325 0.95 -13.25 7.06
C ALA A 325 -0.24 -13.98 7.70
N ALA A 326 -0.14 -15.29 7.95
CA ALA A 326 -1.20 -16.07 8.58
C ALA A 326 -1.34 -15.67 10.04
N GLU A 327 -0.22 -15.54 10.75
CA GLU A 327 -0.20 -15.04 12.12
C GLU A 327 -0.70 -13.59 12.19
N PHE A 328 -0.24 -12.71 11.29
CA PHE A 328 -0.66 -11.32 11.24
C PHE A 328 -2.18 -11.18 11.02
N VAL A 329 -2.75 -11.97 10.09
CA VAL A 329 -4.19 -12.02 9.81
C VAL A 329 -4.98 -12.72 10.92
N GLY A 330 -4.39 -13.71 11.58
CA GLY A 330 -5.03 -14.50 12.62
C GLY A 330 -5.12 -13.73 13.93
N GLY A 331 -3.98 -13.30 14.46
CA GLY A 331 -3.75 -12.68 15.78
C GLY A 331 -4.74 -13.12 16.86
N GLY A 332 -4.35 -14.15 17.62
CA GLY A 332 -5.19 -14.76 18.66
C GLY A 332 -5.96 -16.01 18.23
N LEU A 333 -5.65 -16.61 17.07
CA LEU A 333 -6.05 -17.97 16.70
C LEU A 333 -4.88 -18.94 16.94
N VAL A 334 -4.45 -19.04 18.20
CA VAL A 334 -3.89 -20.26 18.80
C VAL A 334 -4.47 -20.33 20.20
#